data_AF-A0A1S9AHP8-F1
#
_entry.id   AF-A0A1S9AHP8-F1
#
_cell.length_a   1.000
_cell.length_b   1.000
_cell.length_c   1.000
_cell.angle_alpha   90.00
_cell.angle_beta   90.00
_cell.angle_gamma   90.00
#
_symmetry.space_group_name_H-M   'P 1'
#
loop_
_entity.id
_entity.type
_entity.pdbx_description
1 polymer ?
#
loop_
_entity_poly.entity_id
_entity_poly.type
_entity_poly.pdbx_seq_one_letter_code
_entity_poly.pdbx_strand_id
1 'polypeptide(L)'
;MTSKKSRFDPYANEADVLEVGNLMLENRVDRVTISGDVDLTADQAGLADARRLHAALGAIVAALEGRELPDRLPPPDVKTVDNPFS
;
A
#
# COMPACT_ATOMS: atom_id res chain seq x y z
N MET A 1 -10.88 -16.30 17.72
CA MET A 1 -10.64 -15.77 16.36
C MET A 1 -9.31 -15.05 16.40
N THR A 2 -8.22 -15.72 16.00
CA THR A 2 -6.88 -15.13 15.99
C THR A 2 -6.83 -14.08 14.90
N SER A 3 -6.84 -12.80 15.29
CA SER A 3 -6.52 -11.70 14.38
C SER A 3 -5.10 -11.93 13.88
N LYS A 4 -4.98 -12.44 12.65
CA LYS A 4 -3.71 -12.46 11.93
C LYS A 4 -3.32 -11.00 11.82
N LYS A 5 -2.31 -10.55 12.58
CA LYS A 5 -1.61 -9.30 12.28
C LYS A 5 -1.15 -9.46 10.82
N SER A 6 -1.90 -8.93 9.87
CA SER A 6 -1.46 -8.80 8.50
C SER A 6 -0.28 -7.85 8.58
N ARG A 7 0.90 -8.44 8.55
CA ARG A 7 2.13 -7.68 8.38
C ARG A 7 2.01 -7.12 6.98
N PHE A 8 1.77 -5.81 6.85
CA PHE A 8 1.74 -5.16 5.55
C PHE A 8 3.12 -5.33 4.92
N ASP A 9 3.20 -6.17 3.89
CA ASP A 9 4.43 -6.51 3.17
C ASP A 9 4.39 -5.80 1.81
N PRO A 10 5.07 -4.64 1.66
CA PRO A 10 4.93 -3.80 0.49
C PRO A 10 5.32 -4.53 -0.81
N TYR A 11 4.48 -4.40 -1.82
CA TYR A 11 4.64 -4.98 -3.15
C TYR A 11 4.53 -6.51 -3.23
N ALA A 12 4.05 -7.18 -2.18
CA ALA A 12 3.96 -8.64 -2.15
C ALA A 12 2.71 -9.23 -2.84
N ASN A 13 1.60 -8.49 -2.94
CA ASN A 13 0.35 -8.96 -3.51
C ASN A 13 -0.59 -7.80 -3.92
N GLU A 14 -1.72 -8.13 -4.52
CA GLU A 14 -2.74 -7.17 -5.00
C GLU A 14 -4.02 -7.13 -4.15
N ALA A 15 -3.99 -7.69 -2.93
CA ALA A 15 -5.19 -7.89 -2.11
C ALA A 15 -5.11 -7.24 -0.73
N ASP A 16 -3.91 -7.11 -0.17
CA ASP A 16 -3.72 -6.56 1.16
C ASP A 16 -3.91 -5.04 1.18
N VAL A 17 -4.65 -4.59 2.18
CA VAL A 17 -4.85 -3.16 2.46
C VAL A 17 -4.49 -2.89 3.91
N LEU A 18 -3.76 -1.81 4.14
CA LEU A 18 -3.51 -1.27 5.48
C LEU A 18 -4.33 -0.01 5.67
N GLU A 19 -5.12 0.03 6.75
CA GLU A 19 -5.92 1.21 7.13
C GLU A 19 -5.30 1.95 8.31
N VAL A 20 -5.26 3.27 8.24
CA VAL A 20 -4.90 4.19 9.34
C VAL A 20 -5.95 5.31 9.38
N GLY A 21 -6.92 5.24 10.29
CA GLY A 21 -8.10 6.11 10.23
C GLY A 21 -8.89 5.87 8.94
N ASN A 22 -9.17 6.93 8.18
CA ASN A 22 -9.79 6.85 6.85
C ASN A 22 -8.77 6.75 5.70
N LEU A 23 -7.47 6.69 6.03
CA LEU A 23 -6.41 6.53 5.05
C LEU A 23 -6.21 5.04 4.75
N MET A 24 -6.23 4.69 3.46
CA MET A 24 -6.02 3.33 2.96
C MET A 24 -4.72 3.25 2.18
N LEU A 25 -3.92 2.22 2.44
CA LEU A 25 -2.72 1.87 1.69
C LEU A 25 -2.97 0.53 1.01
N GLU A 26 -3.32 0.56 -0.27
CA GLU A 26 -3.60 -0.61 -1.09
C GLU A 26 -2.31 -1.17 -1.69
N ASN A 27 -2.05 -2.45 -1.45
CA ASN A 27 -0.88 -3.14 -1.99
C ASN A 27 -1.14 -3.60 -3.43
N ARG A 28 -0.15 -3.40 -4.30
CA ARG A 28 -0.02 -4.08 -5.59
C ARG A 28 1.45 -4.40 -5.82
N VAL A 29 1.71 -5.32 -6.73
CA VAL A 29 3.08 -5.77 -7.02
C VAL A 29 3.96 -4.69 -7.64
N ASP A 30 3.37 -3.71 -8.33
CA ASP A 30 4.06 -2.63 -9.03
C ASP A 30 3.93 -1.26 -8.33
N ARG A 31 2.97 -1.11 -7.41
CA ARG A 31 2.66 0.16 -6.74
C ARG A 31 2.00 -0.06 -5.38
N VAL A 32 2.15 0.91 -4.49
CA VAL A 32 1.26 1.06 -3.34
C VAL A 32 0.41 2.30 -3.58
N THR A 33 -0.91 2.18 -3.52
CA THR A 33 -1.83 3.32 -3.67
C THR A 33 -2.19 3.83 -2.29
N ILE A 34 -2.07 5.14 -2.06
CA ILE A 34 -2.49 5.77 -0.81
C ILE A 34 -3.68 6.68 -1.11
N SER A 35 -4.80 6.48 -0.43
CA SER A 35 -6.06 7.19 -0.66
C SER A 35 -6.78 7.51 0.66
N GLY A 36 -7.56 8.59 0.69
CA GLY A 36 -8.27 9.06 1.89
C GLY A 36 -7.47 10.06 2.72
N ASP A 37 -7.83 10.18 3.99
CA ASP A 37 -7.27 11.14 4.95
C ASP A 37 -7.15 10.55 6.37
N VAL A 38 -6.28 11.14 7.17
CA VAL A 38 -6.17 10.84 8.60
C VAL A 38 -5.76 12.09 9.35
N ASP A 39 -6.48 12.40 10.42
CA ASP A 39 -6.13 13.48 11.33
C ASP A 39 -5.16 12.97 12.40
N LEU A 40 -3.93 13.49 12.38
CA LEU A 40 -2.94 13.23 13.41
C LEU A 40 -3.06 14.29 14.51
N THR A 41 -4.00 14.07 15.43
CA THR A 41 -4.22 14.98 16.56
C THR A 41 -3.04 14.98 17.53
N ALA A 42 -2.84 16.08 18.27
CA ALA A 42 -1.76 16.23 19.26
C ALA A 42 -2.08 15.50 20.58
N ASP A 43 -2.50 14.24 20.49
CA ASP A 43 -2.82 13.37 21.62
C ASP A 43 -2.20 11.97 21.42
N GLN A 44 -2.52 11.05 22.33
CA GLN A 44 -1.96 9.70 22.29
C GLN A 44 -2.51 8.86 21.13
N ALA A 45 -3.74 9.10 20.68
CA ALA A 45 -4.34 8.40 19.55
C ALA A 45 -3.69 8.89 18.25
N GLY A 46 -3.58 10.20 18.05
CA GLY A 46 -2.87 10.77 16.89
C GLY A 46 -1.39 10.36 16.86
N LEU A 47 -0.71 10.24 18.01
CA LEU A 47 0.65 9.68 18.07
C LEU A 47 0.70 8.20 17.66
N ALA A 48 -0.32 7.40 18.01
CA ALA A 48 -0.38 5.99 17.63
C ALA A 48 -0.57 5.84 16.12
N ASP A 49 -1.47 6.62 15.53
CA ASP A 49 -1.71 6.63 14.08
C ASP A 49 -0.49 7.15 13.31
N ALA A 50 0.16 8.21 13.81
CA ALA A 50 1.39 8.74 13.23
C ALA A 50 2.51 7.68 13.19
N ARG A 51 2.68 6.94 14.29
CA ARG A 51 3.67 5.83 14.36
C ARG A 51 3.32 4.70 13.40
N ARG A 52 2.05 4.36 13.26
CA ARG A 52 1.58 3.31 12.35
C ARG A 52 1.83 3.71 10.89
N LEU A 53 1.48 4.93 10.50
CA LEU A 53 1.74 5.47 9.17
C LEU A 53 3.24 5.53 8.88
N HIS A 54 4.04 6.03 9.82
CA HIS A 54 5.49 6.08 9.68
C HIS A 54 6.11 4.68 9.49
N ALA A 55 5.66 3.68 10.26
CA ALA A 55 6.15 2.31 10.10
C ALA A 55 5.79 1.71 8.74
N ALA A 56 4.59 1.99 8.23
CA ALA A 56 4.16 1.54 6.90
C ALA A 56 4.99 2.19 5.79
N LEU A 57 5.17 3.51 5.84
CA LEU A 57 6.02 4.23 4.88
C LEU A 57 7.48 3.79 4.94
N GLY A 58 8.01 3.55 6.15
CA GLY A 58 9.35 3.02 6.34
C GLY A 58 9.54 1.64 5.70
N ALA A 59 8.54 0.75 5.82
CA ALA A 59 8.57 -0.54 5.15
C ALA A 59 8.52 -0.40 3.62
N ILE A 60 7.71 0.53 3.08
CA ILE A 60 7.63 0.80 1.63
C ILE A 60 8.98 1.29 1.11
N VAL A 61 9.59 2.26 1.78
CA VAL A 61 10.91 2.80 1.40
C VAL A 61 11.97 1.70 1.45
N ALA A 62 12.04 0.92 2.54
CA ALA A 62 12.99 -0.19 2.64
C ALA A 62 12.80 -1.23 1.53
N ALA A 63 11.54 -1.53 1.16
CA ALA A 63 11.24 -2.46 0.09
C ALA A 63 11.68 -1.93 -1.29
N LEU A 64 11.58 -0.61 -1.52
CA LEU A 64 12.04 0.05 -2.75
C LEU A 64 13.57 0.15 -2.81
N GLU A 65 14.22 0.52 -1.72
CA GLU A 65 15.69 0.60 -1.65
C GLU A 65 16.35 -0.79 -1.75
N GLY A 66 15.65 -1.84 -1.32
CA GLY A 66 16.14 -3.23 -1.36
C GLY A 66 16.05 -3.92 -2.73
N ARG A 67 15.63 -3.23 -3.80
CA ARG A 67 15.48 -3.80 -5.14
C ARG A 67 16.07 -2.88 -6.20
N GLU A 68 16.38 -3.44 -7.37
CA GLU A 68 16.72 -2.62 -8.54
C GLU A 68 15.44 -1.95 -9.07
N LEU A 69 15.46 -0.62 -9.14
CA LEU A 69 14.35 0.19 -9.61
C LEU A 69 14.65 0.68 -11.03
N PRO A 70 13.73 0.51 -12.00
CA PRO A 70 13.88 1.14 -13.29
C PRO A 70 13.62 2.66 -13.17
N ASP A 71 14.20 3.46 -14.06
CA ASP A 71 13.92 4.90 -14.15
C ASP A 71 12.42 5.19 -14.35
N ARG A 72 11.72 4.28 -15.05
CA ARG A 72 10.27 4.31 -15.25
C ARG A 72 9.71 2.90 -15.38
N LEU A 73 8.54 2.66 -14.81
CA LEU A 73 7.81 1.40 -15.03
C LEU A 73 7.47 1.23 -16.53
N PRO A 74 7.52 0.00 -17.06
CA PRO A 74 7.07 -0.28 -18.41
C PRO A 74 5.58 0.05 -18.57
N PRO A 75 5.13 0.40 -19.79
CA PRO A 75 3.70 0.55 -20.05
C PRO A 75 2.97 -0.78 -19.73
N PRO A 76 1.71 -0.72 -19.27
CA PRO A 76 0.94 -1.92 -18.99
C PRO A 76 0.76 -2.75 -20.26
N ASP A 77 0.81 -4.08 -20.13
CA ASP A 77 0.50 -5.00 -21.22
C ASP A 77 -0.99 -4.93 -21.57
N VAL A 78 -1.33 -4.19 -22.62
CA VAL A 78 -2.70 -4.09 -23.13
C VAL A 78 -2.95 -5.25 -24.08
N LYS A 79 -3.83 -6.18 -23.69
CA LYS A 79 -4.35 -7.23 -24.57
C LYS A 79 -5.75 -6.86 -25.04
N THR A 80 -5.93 -6.73 -26.34
CA THR A 80 -7.26 -6.69 -26.94
C THR A 80 -7.84 -8.10 -26.88
N VAL A 81 -8.98 -8.24 -26.20
CA VAL A 81 -9.77 -9.46 -26.19
C VAL A 81 -11.12 -9.17 -26.82
N ASP A 82 -11.70 -10.15 -27.51
CA ASP A 82 -13.05 -10.03 -28.03
C ASP A 82 -14.02 -9.84 -26.87
N ASN A 83 -15.00 -8.96 -27.07
CA ASN A 83 -16.01 -8.70 -26.05
C ASN A 83 -16.85 -9.98 -25.85
N PRO A 84 -16.86 -10.60 -24.66
CA PRO A 84 -17.62 -11.84 -24.43
C PRO A 84 -19.14 -11.62 -24.39
N PHE A 85 -19.60 -10.37 -24.51
CA PHE A 85 -21.00 -9.96 -24.50
C PHE A 85 -21.52 -9.45 -25.85
N SER A 86 -20.70 -9.52 -26.92
CA SER A 86 -21.11 -9.12 -28.28
C SER A 86 -21.58 -10.28 -29.14
#